data_AF-A0A4Y7PL43-F1
#
_entry.id   AF-A0A4Y7PL43-F1
#
_cell.length_a   1.000
_cell.length_b   1.000
_cell.length_c   1.000
_cell.angle_alpha   90.00
_cell.angle_beta   90.00
_cell.angle_gamma   90.00
#
_symmetry.space_group_name_H-M   'P 1'
#
loop_
_entity.id
_entity.type
_entity.pdbx_description
1 polymer ?
#
loop_
_entity_poly.entity_id
_entity_poly.type
_entity_poly.pdbx_seq_one_letter_code
_entity_poly.pdbx_strand_id
1 'polypeptide(L)'
;MPEHACLAGTRTSLLKTIDEWTTSSDSVYWLTGPAGAGKSTIAATVALRAAEKGILGGSFFLHRDFSEQRNAHLVVNSLAFELAQFDSQIAKGIRKVLTRYPDLPSSLSLQKKFLGLIIEPIKDASISQEFILLVIDDLDALDDGKATYSTLRQDFLSCLANLESDLPSTLKIFLTSRPEIDILEEFPSSWRHPLDLGATETQDDLKLFTTSCMTKITKKYSHLELVKKSCGLFIWIQTVYRFLKQRDPKIRLETVLSSQSLSDAESELDKLYMRALLHHPDTSDLVFYNRFQQVVGGMVVLFEPLSSTSLDSLFKLSFHSDDIVSSLQSFLQHTDEQNTVQFIHPSFSEFLSDKTRCKNDQLRIDKNFQHSVLAKTCLVRMHEMLKRNICDLDPLQLNGEIIDMDERIIKHIPRDLQYACQYWGYHIHSMPELNAEVFELVKDFFQDTLLYWLEILSLLEKMGFILETLNIVHEKFELLILMEDSKKFVYKFYHLIGQSTLHIYDSALAFTPQQTIFYENFSCKWEKYVKVLNGILLQWSTLITVCEGHHDRVTCVAFSPDGSQIVSGSHDTTLCLWDAKSGAAIGEPLKGH
;
A
#
# COMPACT_ATOMS: atom_id res chain seq x y z
N MET A 1 16.47 5.84 -4.43
CA MET A 1 16.71 5.78 -5.89
C MET A 1 16.31 4.40 -6.37
N PRO A 2 15.67 4.21 -7.54
CA PRO A 2 15.34 2.87 -8.00
C PRO A 2 16.65 2.14 -8.31
N GLU A 3 16.86 0.98 -7.69
CA GLU A 3 18.19 0.37 -7.63
C GLU A 3 18.76 -0.10 -8.97
N HIS A 4 17.99 -0.18 -10.07
CA HIS A 4 18.53 -0.69 -11.33
C HIS A 4 18.02 0.07 -12.56
N ALA A 5 18.87 0.96 -13.09
CA ALA A 5 18.75 1.47 -14.46
C ALA A 5 19.04 0.36 -15.50
N CYS A 6 18.72 0.61 -16.77
CA CYS A 6 19.03 -0.29 -17.87
C CYS A 6 20.53 -0.57 -17.90
N LEU A 7 20.89 -1.83 -18.16
CA LEU A 7 22.28 -2.20 -18.39
C LEU A 7 22.86 -1.36 -19.53
N ALA A 8 24.09 -0.85 -19.35
CA ALA A 8 24.75 -0.05 -20.37
C ALA A 8 24.76 -0.79 -21.74
N GLY A 9 24.27 -0.09 -22.78
CA GLY A 9 24.17 -0.61 -24.14
C GLY A 9 22.86 -1.34 -24.47
N THR A 10 21.96 -1.58 -23.49
CA THR A 10 20.63 -2.13 -23.76
C THR A 10 19.56 -1.05 -23.89
N ARG A 11 18.48 -1.35 -24.63
CA ARG A 11 17.32 -0.46 -24.84
C ARG A 11 17.69 0.88 -25.48
N THR A 12 18.87 0.98 -26.11
CA THR A 12 19.44 2.25 -26.58
C THR A 12 18.55 2.93 -27.62
N SER A 13 17.97 2.16 -28.54
CA SER A 13 17.03 2.65 -29.56
C SER A 13 15.75 3.20 -28.94
N LEU A 14 15.09 2.42 -28.08
CA LEU A 14 13.88 2.83 -27.36
C LEU A 14 14.12 4.08 -26.50
N LEU A 15 15.21 4.13 -25.74
CA LEU A 15 15.53 5.28 -24.90
C LEU A 15 15.80 6.54 -25.74
N LYS A 16 16.37 6.38 -26.94
CA LYS A 16 16.53 7.49 -27.89
C LYS A 16 15.17 7.99 -28.39
N THR A 17 14.25 7.10 -28.73
CA THR A 17 12.88 7.47 -29.10
C THR A 17 12.15 8.21 -27.97
N ILE A 18 12.34 7.78 -26.73
CA ILE A 18 11.77 8.47 -25.56
C ILE A 18 12.42 9.85 -25.39
N ASP A 19 13.74 9.95 -25.54
CA ASP A 19 14.44 11.24 -25.51
C ASP A 19 13.92 12.19 -26.61
N GLU A 20 13.68 11.69 -27.82
CA GLU A 20 13.08 12.47 -28.91
C GLU A 20 11.64 12.92 -28.59
N TRP A 21 10.82 12.03 -28.01
CA TRP A 21 9.46 12.35 -27.55
C TRP A 21 9.43 13.49 -26.53
N THR A 22 10.41 13.59 -25.62
CA THR A 22 10.41 14.67 -24.62
C THR A 22 10.38 16.08 -25.24
N THR A 23 10.81 16.21 -26.49
CA THR A 23 10.80 17.45 -27.28
C THR A 23 9.64 17.56 -28.28
N SER A 24 8.76 16.55 -28.37
CA SER A 24 7.60 16.56 -29.26
C SER A 24 6.45 17.41 -28.70
N SER A 25 5.36 17.55 -29.46
CA SER A 25 4.14 18.18 -28.98
C SER A 25 3.35 17.34 -27.97
N ASP A 26 3.58 16.03 -27.92
CA ASP A 26 2.75 15.10 -27.16
C ASP A 26 3.09 15.14 -25.67
N SER A 27 2.09 15.31 -24.81
CA SER A 27 2.32 15.49 -23.37
C SER A 27 2.47 14.18 -22.58
N VAL A 28 1.97 13.06 -23.11
CA VAL A 28 1.97 11.77 -22.41
C VAL A 28 2.60 10.68 -23.25
N TYR A 29 3.47 9.87 -22.63
CA TYR A 29 4.04 8.66 -23.21
C TYR A 29 3.76 7.48 -22.30
N TRP A 30 2.97 6.53 -22.78
CA TRP A 30 2.57 5.37 -22.01
C TRP A 30 3.22 4.10 -22.57
N LEU A 31 4.29 3.65 -21.89
CA LEU A 31 5.00 2.43 -22.23
C LEU A 31 4.26 1.19 -21.69
N THR A 32 3.76 0.34 -22.59
CA THR A 32 3.04 -0.88 -22.22
C THR A 32 3.85 -2.15 -22.49
N GLY A 33 3.70 -3.15 -21.64
CA GLY A 33 4.34 -4.45 -21.86
C GLY A 33 4.04 -5.45 -20.74
N PRO A 34 4.25 -6.76 -20.98
CA PRO A 34 3.97 -7.77 -19.98
C PRO A 34 4.92 -7.67 -18.78
N ALA A 35 4.60 -8.44 -17.74
CA ALA A 35 5.41 -8.56 -16.54
C ALA A 35 6.84 -9.04 -16.89
N GLY A 36 7.86 -8.40 -16.31
CA GLY A 36 9.26 -8.77 -16.53
C GLY A 36 9.89 -8.38 -17.88
N ALA A 37 9.21 -7.56 -18.69
CA ALA A 37 9.77 -6.98 -19.92
C ALA A 37 10.82 -5.86 -19.69
N GLY A 38 10.97 -5.41 -18.44
CA GLY A 38 11.92 -4.36 -18.03
C GLY A 38 11.35 -2.94 -17.98
N LYS A 39 10.02 -2.78 -17.87
CA LYS A 39 9.35 -1.46 -17.83
C LYS A 39 9.87 -0.56 -16.72
N SER A 40 9.88 -1.04 -15.46
CA SER A 40 10.37 -0.29 -14.31
C SER A 40 11.84 0.12 -14.42
N THR A 41 12.66 -0.76 -14.99
CA THR A 41 14.07 -0.45 -15.32
C THR A 41 14.18 0.67 -16.37
N ILE A 42 13.29 0.68 -17.37
CA ILE A 42 13.22 1.75 -18.37
C ILE A 42 12.76 3.06 -17.71
N ALA A 43 11.69 3.05 -16.91
CA ALA A 43 11.21 4.21 -16.16
C ALA A 43 12.29 4.81 -15.25
N ALA A 44 13.00 3.96 -14.50
CA ALA A 44 14.13 4.37 -13.68
C ALA A 44 15.26 5.03 -14.50
N THR A 45 15.54 4.50 -15.69
CA THR A 45 16.55 5.07 -16.61
C THR A 45 16.10 6.42 -17.18
N VAL A 46 14.82 6.53 -17.54
CA VAL A 46 14.21 7.78 -18.02
C VAL A 46 14.28 8.84 -16.93
N ALA A 47 13.90 8.52 -15.69
CA ALA A 47 14.00 9.41 -14.54
C ALA A 47 15.45 9.85 -14.29
N LEU A 48 16.40 8.91 -14.30
CA LEU A 48 17.82 9.21 -14.10
C LEU A 48 18.37 10.17 -15.17
N ARG A 49 18.10 9.92 -16.45
CA ARG A 49 18.52 10.79 -17.55
C ARG A 49 17.87 12.17 -17.46
N ALA A 50 16.60 12.23 -17.06
CA ALA A 50 15.88 13.49 -16.85
C ALA A 50 16.46 14.30 -15.68
N ALA A 51 16.88 13.63 -14.60
CA ALA A 51 17.56 14.27 -13.48
C ALA A 51 18.93 14.83 -13.90
N GLU A 52 19.72 14.07 -14.67
CA GLU A 52 21.00 14.53 -15.23
C GLU A 52 20.85 15.75 -16.14
N LYS A 53 19.74 15.82 -16.89
CA LYS A 53 19.38 16.97 -17.73
C LYS A 53 18.75 18.13 -16.96
N GLY A 54 18.44 17.97 -15.66
CA GLY A 54 17.80 18.99 -14.83
C GLY A 54 16.33 19.28 -15.19
N ILE A 55 15.63 18.29 -15.76
CA ILE A 55 14.22 18.39 -16.20
C ILE A 55 13.27 17.47 -15.43
N LEU A 56 13.77 16.62 -14.53
CA LEU A 56 12.93 15.74 -13.72
C LEU A 56 12.20 16.54 -12.63
N GLY A 57 10.90 16.79 -12.82
CA GLY A 57 10.07 17.47 -11.84
C GLY A 57 9.61 16.58 -10.69
N GLY A 58 9.54 15.27 -10.93
CA GLY A 58 9.28 14.29 -9.89
C GLY A 58 9.08 12.88 -10.45
N SER A 59 9.19 11.87 -9.58
CA SER A 59 8.96 10.48 -9.95
C SER A 59 8.30 9.67 -8.84
N PHE A 60 7.34 8.83 -9.21
CA PHE A 60 6.69 7.91 -8.28
C PHE A 60 6.74 6.49 -8.84
N PHE A 61 7.32 5.57 -8.08
CA PHE A 61 7.41 4.15 -8.45
C PHE A 61 6.42 3.38 -7.58
N LEU A 62 5.32 2.95 -8.19
CA LEU A 62 4.35 2.11 -7.48
C LEU A 62 4.98 0.76 -7.20
N HIS A 63 4.71 0.19 -6.03
CA HIS A 63 5.24 -1.10 -5.65
C HIS A 63 4.18 -1.93 -4.95
N ARG A 64 3.99 -3.15 -5.45
CA ARG A 64 2.97 -4.05 -4.90
C ARG A 64 3.29 -4.47 -3.47
N ASP A 65 4.51 -4.44 -2.97
CA ASP A 65 4.72 -4.90 -1.59
C ASP A 65 4.51 -3.82 -0.51
N PHE A 66 4.26 -2.55 -0.90
CA PHE A 66 4.17 -1.44 0.06
C PHE A 66 2.86 -0.66 -0.06
N SER A 67 2.07 -0.65 1.01
CA SER A 67 0.75 0.01 1.09
C SER A 67 0.79 1.49 0.68
N GLU A 68 1.81 2.23 1.13
CA GLU A 68 2.02 3.65 0.79
C GLU A 68 2.35 3.86 -0.70
N GLN A 69 2.96 2.86 -1.35
CA GLN A 69 3.33 2.89 -2.78
C GLN A 69 2.24 2.27 -3.68
N ARG A 70 1.02 2.12 -3.18
CA ARG A 70 -0.17 1.71 -3.95
C ARG A 70 -1.27 2.77 -3.98
N ASN A 71 -1.14 3.84 -3.18
CA ASN A 71 -2.21 4.81 -2.96
C ASN A 71 -2.13 6.00 -3.95
N ALA A 72 -3.13 6.11 -4.82
CA ALA A 72 -3.24 7.19 -5.80
C ALA A 72 -3.18 8.61 -5.19
N HIS A 73 -3.70 8.82 -3.98
CA HIS A 73 -3.62 10.12 -3.30
C HIS A 73 -2.19 10.49 -2.91
N LEU A 74 -1.36 9.50 -2.58
CA LEU A 74 0.05 9.69 -2.24
C LEU A 74 0.87 9.98 -3.50
N VAL A 75 0.53 9.39 -4.65
CA VAL A 75 1.17 9.71 -5.94
C VAL A 75 1.14 11.22 -6.19
N VAL A 76 -0.05 11.84 -6.12
CA VAL A 76 -0.20 13.28 -6.37
C VAL A 76 0.52 14.13 -5.32
N ASN A 77 0.43 13.77 -4.04
CA ASN A 77 1.06 14.52 -2.95
C ASN A 77 2.59 14.49 -3.06
N SER A 78 3.17 13.32 -3.33
CA SER A 78 4.61 13.14 -3.49
C SER A 78 5.14 13.87 -4.73
N LEU A 79 4.44 13.77 -5.87
CA LEU A 79 4.81 14.52 -7.08
C LEU A 79 4.75 16.04 -6.86
N ALA A 80 3.74 16.54 -6.15
CA ALA A 80 3.65 17.97 -5.81
C ALA A 80 4.80 18.40 -4.89
N PHE A 81 5.18 17.57 -3.92
CA PHE A 81 6.32 17.83 -3.06
C PHE A 81 7.64 17.88 -3.84
N GLU A 82 7.89 16.91 -4.72
CA GLU A 82 9.09 16.90 -5.57
C GLU A 82 9.13 18.11 -6.52
N LEU A 83 7.98 18.49 -7.11
CA LEU A 83 7.87 19.68 -7.94
C LEU A 83 8.19 20.97 -7.18
N ALA A 84 7.80 21.07 -5.91
CA ALA A 84 8.15 22.20 -5.06
C ALA A 84 9.66 22.25 -4.75
N GLN A 85 10.34 21.11 -4.70
CA GLN A 85 11.80 21.06 -4.57
C GLN A 85 12.50 21.38 -5.89
N PHE A 86 11.89 21.01 -7.01
CA PHE A 86 12.43 21.19 -8.34
C PHE A 86 12.55 22.67 -8.73
N ASP A 87 11.49 23.47 -8.51
CA ASP A 87 11.48 24.89 -8.89
C ASP A 87 10.79 25.80 -7.85
N SER A 88 11.44 26.93 -7.57
CA SER A 88 10.99 27.88 -6.54
C SER A 88 9.71 28.65 -6.90
N GLN A 89 9.39 28.84 -8.18
CA GLN A 89 8.15 29.48 -8.60
C GLN A 89 6.99 28.50 -8.52
N ILE A 90 7.20 27.24 -8.91
CA ILE A 90 6.23 26.16 -8.69
C ILE A 90 5.94 26.02 -7.20
N ALA A 91 6.97 26.02 -6.35
CA ALA A 91 6.82 25.98 -4.89
C ALA A 91 5.96 27.13 -4.34
N LYS A 92 6.15 28.35 -4.87
CA LYS A 92 5.30 29.51 -4.51
C LYS A 92 3.86 29.32 -4.97
N GLY A 93 3.65 28.77 -6.18
CA GLY A 93 2.33 28.42 -6.70
C GLY A 93 1.61 27.43 -5.80
N ILE A 94 2.27 26.31 -5.46
CA ILE A 94 1.74 25.30 -4.54
C ILE A 94 1.41 25.92 -3.19
N ARG A 95 2.32 26.72 -2.61
CA ARG A 95 2.06 27.39 -1.32
C ARG A 95 0.84 28.32 -1.39
N LYS A 96 0.65 29.05 -2.49
CA LYS A 96 -0.51 29.93 -2.69
C LYS A 96 -1.81 29.11 -2.73
N VAL A 97 -1.81 27.97 -3.41
CA VAL A 97 -2.96 27.06 -3.45
C VAL A 97 -3.26 26.50 -2.05
N LEU A 98 -2.25 26.00 -1.34
CA LEU A 98 -2.41 25.46 0.02
C LEU A 98 -2.82 26.53 1.05
N THR A 99 -2.43 27.79 0.85
CA THR A 99 -2.90 28.90 1.71
C THR A 99 -4.40 29.15 1.51
N ARG A 100 -4.90 28.94 0.29
CA ARG A 100 -6.32 29.12 -0.05
C ARG A 100 -7.17 27.89 0.29
N TYR A 101 -6.58 26.71 0.14
CA TYR A 101 -7.21 25.41 0.35
C TYR A 101 -6.28 24.49 1.18
N PRO A 102 -6.19 24.70 2.51
CA PRO A 102 -5.27 23.95 3.37
C PRO A 102 -5.53 22.44 3.34
N ASP A 103 -6.79 22.03 3.17
CA ASP A 103 -7.20 20.62 3.21
C ASP A 103 -7.08 19.91 1.85
N LEU A 104 -6.63 20.60 0.80
CA LEU A 104 -6.50 20.02 -0.54
C LEU A 104 -5.66 18.74 -0.58
N PRO A 105 -4.51 18.63 0.12
CA PRO A 105 -3.72 17.39 0.17
C PRO A 105 -4.48 16.19 0.76
N SER A 106 -5.50 16.44 1.59
CA SER A 106 -6.37 15.43 2.20
C SER A 106 -7.69 15.23 1.46
N SER A 107 -7.91 15.94 0.34
CA SER A 107 -9.14 15.83 -0.45
C SER A 107 -9.29 14.44 -1.07
N LEU A 108 -10.51 13.92 -1.08
CA LEU A 108 -10.85 12.67 -1.77
C LEU A 108 -10.95 12.84 -3.30
N SER A 109 -10.98 14.08 -3.82
CA SER A 109 -11.06 14.32 -5.26
C SER A 109 -9.67 14.38 -5.88
N LEU A 110 -9.22 13.28 -6.48
CA LEU A 110 -7.93 13.20 -7.19
C LEU A 110 -7.79 14.28 -8.27
N GLN A 111 -8.87 14.58 -8.99
CA GLN A 111 -8.85 15.60 -10.04
C GLN A 111 -8.59 17.00 -9.49
N LYS A 112 -9.22 17.39 -8.36
CA LYS A 112 -8.94 18.67 -7.70
C LYS A 112 -7.50 18.74 -7.19
N LYS A 113 -6.98 17.64 -6.65
CA LYS A 113 -5.59 17.57 -6.20
C LYS A 113 -4.61 17.76 -7.35
N PHE A 114 -4.81 17.03 -8.45
CA PHE A 114 -3.91 17.10 -9.59
C PHE A 114 -3.94 18.49 -10.23
N LEU A 115 -5.13 19.04 -10.44
CA LEU A 115 -5.29 20.40 -10.96
C LEU A 115 -4.63 21.45 -10.05
N GLY A 116 -4.97 21.47 -8.77
CA GLY A 116 -4.49 22.51 -7.84
C GLY A 116 -3.03 22.36 -7.41
N LEU A 117 -2.50 21.14 -7.27
CA LEU A 117 -1.15 20.91 -6.76
C LEU A 117 -0.09 20.71 -7.85
N ILE A 118 -0.49 20.33 -9.07
CA ILE A 118 0.43 20.07 -10.17
C ILE A 118 0.18 21.05 -11.32
N ILE A 119 -1.03 21.09 -11.89
CA ILE A 119 -1.30 21.82 -13.13
C ILE A 119 -1.28 23.34 -12.94
N GLU A 120 -2.06 23.88 -12.00
CA GLU A 120 -2.15 25.32 -11.73
C GLU A 120 -0.77 25.92 -11.39
N PRO A 121 0.03 25.34 -10.47
CA PRO A 121 1.35 25.88 -10.15
C PRO A 121 2.32 25.88 -11.32
N ILE A 122 2.25 24.88 -12.22
CA ILE A 122 3.10 24.82 -13.42
C ILE A 122 2.66 25.86 -14.45
N LYS A 123 1.34 26.02 -14.67
CA LYS A 123 0.79 27.04 -15.60
C LYS A 123 1.15 28.46 -15.19
N ASP A 124 1.12 28.74 -13.90
CA ASP A 124 1.41 30.07 -13.34
C ASP A 124 2.92 30.36 -13.23
N ALA A 125 3.77 29.32 -13.27
CA ALA A 125 5.21 29.47 -13.12
C ALA A 125 5.88 29.92 -14.43
N SER A 126 6.77 30.91 -14.31
CA SER A 126 7.73 31.26 -15.38
C SER A 126 8.99 30.42 -15.19
N ILE A 127 9.00 29.24 -15.83
CA ILE A 127 10.02 28.21 -15.66
C ILE A 127 11.15 28.45 -16.67
N SER A 128 12.41 28.27 -16.24
CA SER A 128 13.58 28.45 -17.12
C SER A 128 13.79 27.29 -18.10
N GLN A 129 13.30 26.11 -17.75
CA GLN A 129 13.38 24.89 -18.53
C GLN A 129 12.29 24.88 -19.60
N GLU A 130 12.60 24.30 -20.75
CA GLU A 130 11.65 24.17 -21.86
C GLU A 130 10.47 23.24 -21.50
N PHE A 131 10.73 22.20 -20.70
CA PHE A 131 9.72 21.27 -20.19
C PHE A 131 10.15 20.60 -18.88
N ILE A 132 9.17 20.04 -18.19
CA ILE A 132 9.27 19.29 -16.93
C ILE A 132 8.76 17.88 -17.19
N LEU A 133 9.49 16.87 -16.73
CA LEU A 133 9.09 15.47 -16.83
C LEU A 133 8.64 14.94 -15.46
N LEU A 134 7.45 14.33 -15.44
CA LEU A 134 6.99 13.46 -14.36
C LEU A 134 7.05 12.00 -14.81
N VAL A 135 7.52 11.11 -13.92
CA VAL A 135 7.60 9.67 -14.19
C VAL A 135 6.70 8.93 -13.20
N ILE A 136 5.75 8.14 -13.70
CA ILE A 136 4.90 7.28 -12.87
C ILE A 136 5.05 5.84 -13.37
N ASP A 137 5.66 4.99 -12.55
CA ASP A 137 5.94 3.60 -12.90
C ASP A 137 4.91 2.63 -12.29
N ASP A 138 4.60 1.57 -13.04
CA ASP A 138 3.79 0.41 -12.65
C ASP A 138 2.35 0.79 -12.25
N LEU A 139 1.61 1.52 -13.11
CA LEU A 139 0.23 1.93 -12.84
C LEU A 139 -0.70 0.76 -12.50
N ASP A 140 -0.43 -0.44 -13.02
CA ASP A 140 -1.18 -1.66 -12.69
C ASP A 140 -0.92 -2.18 -11.27
N ALA A 141 0.04 -1.61 -10.54
CA ALA A 141 0.25 -1.84 -9.11
C ALA A 141 -0.58 -0.90 -8.22
N LEU A 142 -1.32 0.06 -8.79
CA LEU A 142 -2.39 0.72 -8.05
C LEU A 142 -3.36 -0.37 -7.60
N ASP A 143 -3.40 -0.56 -6.30
CA ASP A 143 -4.23 -1.54 -5.65
C ASP A 143 -4.93 -0.83 -4.49
N ASP A 144 -6.21 -1.13 -4.39
CA ASP A 144 -7.16 -0.33 -3.64
C ASP A 144 -7.19 -0.69 -2.17
N GLY A 145 -6.46 -1.74 -1.75
CA GLY A 145 -6.36 -2.17 -0.35
C GLY A 145 -7.71 -2.47 0.34
N LYS A 146 -8.84 -2.36 -0.35
CA LYS A 146 -10.20 -2.44 0.18
C LYS A 146 -11.17 -2.98 -0.86
N ALA A 147 -12.03 -3.89 -0.39
CA ALA A 147 -13.47 -3.95 -0.62
C ALA A 147 -14.02 -3.47 -1.95
N THR A 148 -14.55 -4.43 -2.71
CA THR A 148 -15.86 -4.52 -3.40
C THR A 148 -16.51 -3.28 -4.07
N TYR A 149 -16.11 -2.05 -3.78
CA TYR A 149 -16.59 -0.78 -4.31
C TYR A 149 -15.52 0.34 -4.33
N SER A 150 -14.23 0.05 -4.11
CA SER A 150 -13.21 1.07 -4.35
C SER A 150 -13.06 1.32 -5.85
N THR A 151 -13.25 2.58 -6.24
CA THR A 151 -12.98 3.09 -7.58
C THR A 151 -11.61 3.77 -7.63
N LEU A 152 -10.76 3.69 -6.61
CA LEU A 152 -9.55 4.53 -6.52
C LEU A 152 -8.62 4.41 -7.73
N ARG A 153 -8.30 3.18 -8.15
CA ARG A 153 -7.56 2.95 -9.39
C ARG A 153 -8.28 3.58 -10.59
N GLN A 154 -9.58 3.31 -10.75
CA GLN A 154 -10.37 3.86 -11.85
C GLN A 154 -10.43 5.39 -11.82
N ASP A 155 -10.63 5.99 -10.66
CA ASP A 155 -10.70 7.43 -10.43
C ASP A 155 -9.37 8.09 -10.76
N PHE A 156 -8.24 7.43 -10.49
CA PHE A 156 -6.93 7.91 -10.87
C PHE A 156 -6.69 7.80 -12.38
N LEU A 157 -7.07 6.70 -13.01
CA LEU A 157 -7.00 6.54 -14.46
C LEU A 157 -7.88 7.58 -15.17
N SER A 158 -9.14 7.72 -14.76
CA SER A 158 -10.06 8.73 -15.27
C SER A 158 -9.56 10.15 -15.00
N CYS A 159 -8.92 10.40 -13.86
CA CYS A 159 -8.27 11.69 -13.58
C CYS A 159 -7.20 12.00 -14.65
N LEU A 160 -6.26 11.07 -14.89
CA LEU A 160 -5.21 11.26 -15.89
C LEU A 160 -5.78 11.42 -17.31
N ALA A 161 -6.72 10.59 -17.71
CA ALA A 161 -7.35 10.65 -19.04
C ALA A 161 -8.05 12.00 -19.29
N ASN A 162 -8.77 12.52 -18.29
CA ASN A 162 -9.50 13.78 -18.40
C ASN A 162 -8.61 15.02 -18.38
N LEU A 163 -7.35 14.89 -17.96
CA LEU A 163 -6.41 16.02 -17.85
C LEU A 163 -5.77 16.41 -19.20
N GLU A 164 -5.94 15.63 -20.27
CA GLU A 164 -5.24 15.87 -21.54
C GLU A 164 -5.41 17.31 -22.06
N SER A 165 -6.64 17.83 -22.01
CA SER A 165 -6.94 19.19 -22.45
C SER A 165 -6.40 20.29 -21.52
N ASP A 166 -6.11 19.94 -20.27
CA ASP A 166 -5.63 20.85 -19.24
C ASP A 166 -4.10 20.81 -19.07
N LEU A 167 -3.40 19.83 -19.64
CA LEU A 167 -1.96 19.69 -19.51
C LEU A 167 -1.24 20.87 -20.19
N PRO A 168 -0.40 21.63 -19.46
CA PRO A 168 0.41 22.66 -20.09
C PRO A 168 1.44 22.02 -21.03
N SER A 169 1.78 22.69 -22.13
CA SER A 169 2.77 22.18 -23.10
C SER A 169 4.16 21.97 -22.50
N THR A 170 4.45 22.62 -21.38
CA THR A 170 5.68 22.49 -20.60
C THR A 170 5.70 21.23 -19.73
N LEU A 171 4.61 20.48 -19.58
CA LEU A 171 4.55 19.28 -18.75
C LEU A 171 4.50 18.01 -19.60
N LYS A 172 5.46 17.11 -19.36
CA LYS A 172 5.54 15.77 -19.93
C LYS A 172 5.30 14.74 -18.84
N ILE A 173 4.54 13.69 -19.15
CA ILE A 173 4.26 12.58 -18.23
C ILE A 173 4.63 11.26 -18.90
N PHE A 174 5.57 10.53 -18.29
CA PHE A 174 5.96 9.19 -18.70
C PHE A 174 5.30 8.17 -17.77
N LEU A 175 4.54 7.24 -18.36
CA LEU A 175 3.77 6.24 -17.66
C LEU A 175 4.25 4.84 -18.06
N THR A 176 4.23 3.89 -17.13
CA THR A 176 4.35 2.46 -17.46
C THR A 176 3.19 1.66 -16.89
N SER A 177 2.76 0.63 -17.61
CA SER A 177 1.82 -0.36 -17.07
C SER A 177 1.83 -1.67 -17.87
N ARG A 178 1.20 -2.70 -17.32
CA ARG A 178 0.69 -3.84 -18.09
C ARG A 178 -0.51 -3.40 -18.96
N PRO A 179 -0.74 -4.06 -20.10
CA PRO A 179 -1.89 -3.77 -20.95
C PRO A 179 -3.17 -4.43 -20.37
N GLU A 180 -3.53 -4.06 -19.15
CA GLU A 180 -4.76 -4.52 -18.49
C GLU A 180 -5.99 -3.81 -19.09
N ILE A 181 -7.12 -4.50 -19.15
CA ILE A 181 -8.29 -4.09 -19.95
C ILE A 181 -8.83 -2.74 -19.50
N ASP A 182 -8.93 -2.53 -18.18
CA ASP A 182 -9.39 -1.27 -17.57
C ASP A 182 -8.53 -0.07 -17.97
N ILE A 183 -7.19 -0.21 -17.97
CA ILE A 183 -6.27 0.87 -18.39
C ILE A 183 -6.38 1.10 -19.91
N LEU A 184 -6.53 0.03 -20.70
CA LEU A 184 -6.67 0.10 -22.16
C LEU A 184 -7.96 0.78 -22.60
N GLU A 185 -9.04 0.60 -21.85
CA GLU A 185 -10.34 1.21 -22.12
C GLU A 185 -10.37 2.68 -21.72
N GLU A 186 -9.67 3.05 -20.64
CA GLU A 186 -9.67 4.43 -20.13
C GLU A 186 -8.70 5.37 -20.89
N PHE A 187 -7.51 4.89 -21.26
CA PHE A 187 -6.48 5.75 -21.87
C PHE A 187 -6.57 5.84 -23.41
N PRO A 188 -6.31 7.04 -23.98
CA PRO A 188 -6.23 7.20 -25.43
C PRO A 188 -5.18 6.29 -26.07
N SER A 189 -5.54 5.69 -27.22
CA SER A 189 -4.61 4.83 -27.98
C SER A 189 -3.38 5.58 -28.50
N SER A 190 -3.48 6.91 -28.67
CA SER A 190 -2.38 7.81 -29.05
C SER A 190 -1.24 7.84 -28.03
N TRP A 191 -1.52 7.62 -26.74
CA TRP A 191 -0.50 7.62 -25.70
C TRP A 191 0.31 6.33 -25.69
N ARG A 192 -0.24 5.26 -26.28
CA ARG A 192 0.21 3.89 -26.06
C ARG A 192 1.40 3.50 -26.95
N HIS A 193 2.49 3.11 -26.30
CA HIS A 193 3.69 2.57 -26.93
C HIS A 193 3.98 1.14 -26.41
N PRO A 194 3.54 0.08 -27.11
CA PRO A 194 3.79 -1.29 -26.69
C PRO A 194 5.24 -1.72 -26.94
N LEU A 195 5.83 -2.44 -25.99
CA LEU A 195 7.13 -3.09 -26.14
C LEU A 195 7.01 -4.28 -27.09
N ASP A 196 7.75 -4.24 -28.21
CA ASP A 196 7.91 -5.38 -29.09
C ASP A 196 8.96 -6.35 -28.54
N LEU A 197 8.49 -7.47 -27.99
CA LEU A 197 9.33 -8.54 -27.46
C LEU A 197 10.02 -9.37 -28.55
N GLY A 198 9.44 -9.40 -29.76
CA GLY A 198 9.93 -10.13 -30.92
C GLY A 198 10.94 -9.34 -31.77
N ALA A 199 11.01 -8.01 -31.58
CA ALA A 199 11.92 -7.14 -32.29
C ALA A 199 13.38 -7.61 -32.18
N THR A 200 14.12 -7.49 -33.28
CA THR A 200 15.55 -7.82 -33.35
C THR A 200 16.35 -7.05 -32.29
N GLU A 201 16.02 -5.79 -32.06
CA GLU A 201 16.65 -4.94 -31.04
C GLU A 201 16.46 -5.51 -29.61
N THR A 202 15.24 -5.94 -29.25
CA THR A 202 14.97 -6.59 -27.95
C THR A 202 15.77 -7.88 -27.79
N GLN A 203 15.91 -8.66 -28.87
CA GLN A 203 16.71 -9.89 -28.86
C GLN A 203 18.21 -9.60 -28.69
N ASP A 204 18.72 -8.53 -29.30
CA ASP A 204 20.11 -8.12 -29.16
C ASP A 204 20.40 -7.56 -27.75
N ASP A 205 19.47 -6.78 -27.19
CA ASP A 205 19.52 -6.34 -25.79
C ASP A 205 19.57 -7.52 -24.82
N LEU A 206 18.76 -8.55 -25.05
CA LEU A 206 18.77 -9.77 -24.23
C LEU A 206 20.05 -10.57 -24.38
N LYS A 207 20.67 -10.60 -25.55
CA LYS A 207 22.00 -11.21 -25.72
C LYS A 207 23.03 -10.47 -24.87
N LEU A 208 23.08 -9.14 -24.96
CA LEU A 208 23.99 -8.32 -24.15
C LEU A 208 23.76 -8.52 -22.65
N PHE A 209 22.50 -8.48 -22.21
CA PHE A 209 22.12 -8.72 -20.82
C PHE A 209 22.52 -10.13 -20.36
N THR A 210 22.20 -11.16 -21.15
CA THR A 210 22.57 -12.55 -20.85
C THR A 210 24.07 -12.70 -20.75
N THR A 211 24.85 -12.16 -21.69
CA THR A 211 26.31 -12.23 -21.66
C THR A 211 26.89 -11.53 -20.43
N SER A 212 26.35 -10.36 -20.06
CA SER A 212 26.77 -9.61 -18.87
C SER A 212 26.49 -10.39 -17.57
N CYS A 213 25.30 -10.96 -17.43
CA CYS A 213 24.96 -11.76 -16.24
C CYS A 213 25.76 -13.07 -16.17
N MET A 214 25.92 -13.76 -17.31
CA MET A 214 26.40 -15.14 -17.35
C MET A 214 27.93 -15.29 -17.48
N THR A 215 28.68 -14.19 -17.62
CA THR A 215 30.13 -14.22 -17.93
C THR A 215 30.97 -15.03 -16.92
N LYS A 216 30.49 -15.12 -15.67
CA LYS A 216 31.13 -15.83 -14.56
C LYS A 216 30.74 -17.32 -14.44
N ILE A 217 29.65 -17.75 -15.07
CA ILE A 217 29.04 -19.07 -14.81
C ILE A 217 29.18 -20.01 -16.01
N THR A 218 28.98 -19.53 -17.24
CA THR A 218 28.73 -20.43 -18.39
C THR A 218 29.52 -20.05 -19.65
N LYS A 219 30.83 -19.78 -19.55
CA LYS A 219 31.70 -19.60 -20.73
C LYS A 219 31.65 -20.77 -21.75
N LYS A 220 31.09 -21.92 -21.37
CA LYS A 220 31.04 -23.17 -22.14
C LYS A 220 29.70 -23.41 -22.88
N TYR A 221 28.67 -22.58 -22.69
CA TYR A 221 27.32 -22.84 -23.22
C TYR A 221 26.85 -21.71 -24.14
N SER A 222 26.07 -22.07 -25.17
CA SER A 222 25.53 -21.09 -26.12
C SER A 222 24.45 -20.23 -25.45
N HIS A 223 24.73 -18.93 -25.27
CA HIS A 223 23.77 -17.97 -24.75
C HIS A 223 22.55 -17.77 -25.67
N LEU A 224 22.65 -18.17 -26.94
CA LEU A 224 21.60 -17.99 -27.94
C LEU A 224 20.32 -18.78 -27.60
N GLU A 225 20.46 -19.97 -27.01
CA GLU A 225 19.31 -20.82 -26.68
C GLU A 225 18.52 -20.27 -25.48
N LEU A 226 19.21 -19.67 -24.51
CA LEU A 226 18.60 -19.00 -23.36
C LEU A 226 17.81 -17.76 -23.82
N VAL A 227 18.39 -16.95 -24.71
CA VAL A 227 17.71 -15.78 -25.28
C VAL A 227 16.44 -16.23 -26.01
N LYS A 228 16.52 -17.27 -26.83
CA LYS A 228 15.35 -17.81 -27.55
C LYS A 228 14.24 -18.28 -26.60
N LYS A 229 14.56 -19.03 -25.54
CA LYS A 229 13.60 -19.52 -24.54
C LYS A 229 13.02 -18.40 -23.66
N SER A 230 13.72 -17.28 -23.51
CA SER A 230 13.23 -16.14 -22.72
C SER A 230 12.01 -15.46 -23.34
N CYS A 231 11.71 -15.69 -24.62
CA CYS A 231 10.60 -15.08 -25.34
C CYS A 231 10.54 -13.54 -25.19
N GLY A 232 11.70 -12.88 -25.13
CA GLY A 232 11.77 -11.42 -24.98
C GLY A 232 11.75 -10.90 -23.53
N LEU A 233 11.72 -11.79 -22.52
CA LEU A 233 11.57 -11.42 -21.12
C LEU A 233 12.90 -11.41 -20.36
N PHE A 234 13.27 -10.25 -19.82
CA PHE A 234 14.49 -10.08 -19.02
C PHE A 234 14.41 -10.85 -17.70
N ILE A 235 13.22 -10.90 -17.08
CA ILE A 235 12.99 -11.67 -15.85
C ILE A 235 13.32 -13.15 -16.01
N TRP A 236 13.09 -13.72 -17.19
CA TRP A 236 13.36 -15.12 -17.45
C TRP A 236 14.87 -15.38 -17.35
N ILE A 237 15.69 -14.55 -18.01
CA ILE A 237 17.15 -14.62 -17.94
C ILE A 237 17.64 -14.40 -16.51
N GLN A 238 17.09 -13.41 -15.80
CA GLN A 238 17.49 -13.11 -14.42
C GLN A 238 17.16 -14.25 -13.46
N THR A 239 15.99 -14.86 -13.61
CA THR A 239 15.56 -16.03 -12.82
C THR A 239 16.48 -17.21 -13.08
N VAL A 240 16.81 -17.50 -14.35
CA VAL A 240 17.79 -18.55 -14.70
C VAL A 240 19.14 -18.24 -14.07
N TYR A 241 19.65 -17.01 -14.19
CA TYR A 241 20.94 -16.64 -13.61
C TYR A 241 20.98 -16.89 -12.09
N ARG A 242 19.96 -16.47 -11.35
CA ARG A 242 19.88 -16.71 -9.90
C ARG A 242 19.72 -18.21 -9.59
N PHE A 243 18.93 -18.94 -10.37
CA PHE A 243 18.81 -20.38 -10.25
C PHE A 243 20.15 -21.10 -10.47
N LEU A 244 20.94 -20.71 -11.47
CA LEU A 244 22.26 -21.30 -11.72
C LEU A 244 23.29 -21.04 -10.61
N LYS A 245 23.15 -19.94 -9.85
CA LYS A 245 24.09 -19.59 -8.78
C LYS A 245 24.01 -20.46 -7.53
N GLN A 246 22.86 -21.07 -7.26
CA GLN A 246 22.63 -21.74 -5.97
C GLN A 246 23.31 -23.11 -5.86
N ARG A 247 23.45 -23.84 -6.99
CA ARG A 247 24.03 -25.21 -7.03
C ARG A 247 24.77 -25.43 -8.34
N ASP A 248 25.13 -26.68 -8.65
CA ASP A 248 25.81 -27.06 -9.89
C ASP A 248 25.14 -26.43 -11.12
N PRO A 249 25.79 -25.44 -11.76
CA PRO A 249 25.22 -24.72 -12.89
C PRO A 249 24.97 -25.63 -14.09
N LYS A 250 25.73 -26.73 -14.24
CA LYS A 250 25.57 -27.63 -15.39
C LYS A 250 24.25 -28.37 -15.33
N ILE A 251 23.95 -29.02 -14.20
CA ILE A 251 22.72 -29.79 -14.00
C ILE A 251 21.50 -28.86 -14.07
N ARG A 252 21.59 -27.67 -13.47
CA ARG A 252 20.50 -26.69 -13.49
C ARG A 252 20.27 -26.11 -14.88
N LEU A 253 21.33 -25.89 -15.67
CA LEU A 253 21.19 -25.45 -17.05
C LEU A 253 20.54 -26.54 -17.92
N GLU A 254 20.94 -27.80 -17.76
CA GLU A 254 20.28 -28.95 -18.42
C GLU A 254 18.80 -29.01 -18.06
N THR A 255 18.45 -28.76 -16.79
CA THR A 255 17.05 -28.67 -16.32
C THR A 255 16.28 -27.54 -17.03
N VAL A 256 16.83 -26.32 -17.07
CA VAL A 256 16.20 -25.16 -17.73
C VAL A 256 16.02 -25.37 -19.23
N LEU A 257 17.01 -25.97 -19.89
CA LEU A 257 17.00 -26.22 -21.32
C LEU A 257 16.18 -27.44 -21.72
N SER A 258 15.86 -28.33 -20.77
CA SER A 258 15.15 -29.58 -21.03
C SER A 258 13.88 -29.38 -21.86
N SER A 259 13.73 -30.25 -22.86
CA SER A 259 12.58 -30.30 -23.77
C SER A 259 11.38 -31.04 -23.17
N GLN A 260 11.42 -31.39 -21.88
CA GLN A 260 10.28 -32.01 -21.21
C GLN A 260 9.06 -31.08 -21.35
N SER A 261 8.03 -31.61 -22.00
CA SER A 261 6.79 -30.89 -22.21
C SER A 261 6.06 -30.76 -20.87
N LEU A 262 6.16 -29.59 -20.27
CA LEU A 262 5.11 -29.11 -19.39
C LEU A 262 3.98 -28.62 -20.31
N SER A 263 3.23 -29.57 -20.89
CA SER A 263 2.08 -29.32 -21.78
C SER A 263 1.00 -28.47 -21.13
N ASP A 264 1.11 -28.29 -19.81
CA ASP A 264 0.16 -27.62 -18.96
C ASP A 264 0.49 -26.16 -18.62
N ALA A 265 1.69 -25.66 -18.94
CA ALA A 265 2.06 -24.28 -18.62
C ALA A 265 1.94 -23.36 -19.84
N GLU A 266 1.22 -22.23 -19.67
CA GLU A 266 0.83 -21.32 -20.74
C GLU A 266 1.99 -20.49 -21.29
N SER A 267 2.97 -20.12 -20.46
CA SER A 267 4.14 -19.32 -20.86
C SER A 267 5.48 -20.02 -20.57
N GLU A 268 6.55 -19.65 -21.29
CA GLU A 268 7.91 -20.14 -20.99
C GLU A 268 8.43 -19.68 -19.62
N LEU A 269 7.88 -18.60 -19.07
CA LEU A 269 8.18 -18.13 -17.71
C LEU A 269 7.57 -19.05 -16.65
N ASP A 270 6.30 -19.44 -16.82
CA ASP A 270 5.64 -20.38 -15.89
C ASP A 270 6.32 -21.76 -15.95
N LYS A 271 6.75 -22.20 -17.14
CA LYS A 271 7.57 -23.41 -17.29
C LYS A 271 8.89 -23.31 -16.54
N LEU A 272 9.55 -22.15 -16.57
CA LEU A 272 10.78 -21.93 -15.82
C LEU A 272 10.53 -22.01 -14.31
N TYR A 273 9.49 -21.36 -13.81
CA TYR A 273 9.10 -21.42 -12.39
C TYR A 273 8.85 -22.86 -11.94
N MET A 274 8.05 -23.61 -12.70
CA MET A 274 7.79 -25.03 -12.41
C MET A 274 9.06 -25.88 -12.44
N ARG A 275 9.92 -25.74 -13.46
CA ARG A 275 11.18 -26.52 -13.52
C ARG A 275 12.08 -26.23 -12.33
N ALA A 276 12.22 -24.97 -11.95
CA ALA A 276 13.07 -24.57 -10.85
C ALA A 276 12.52 -25.02 -9.48
N LEU A 277 11.18 -24.96 -9.29
CA LEU A 277 10.53 -25.50 -8.09
C LEU A 277 10.65 -27.03 -8.00
N LEU A 278 10.34 -27.76 -9.08
CA LEU A 278 10.37 -29.23 -9.10
C LEU A 278 11.78 -29.82 -9.00
N HIS A 279 12.81 -29.04 -9.36
CA HIS A 279 14.22 -29.42 -9.18
C HIS A 279 14.72 -29.15 -7.73
N HIS A 280 13.88 -28.64 -6.84
CA HIS A 280 14.23 -28.57 -5.42
C HIS A 280 14.45 -30.00 -4.87
N PRO A 281 15.50 -30.27 -4.06
CA PRO A 281 15.84 -31.64 -3.64
C PRO A 281 14.75 -32.31 -2.81
N ASP A 282 13.94 -31.50 -2.11
CA ASP A 282 12.91 -31.99 -1.19
C ASP A 282 11.52 -32.03 -1.84
N THR A 283 11.42 -31.98 -3.17
CA THR A 283 10.11 -32.01 -3.89
C THR A 283 9.36 -33.33 -3.77
N SER A 284 10.00 -34.39 -3.26
CA SER A 284 9.31 -35.63 -2.88
C SER A 284 8.80 -35.62 -1.44
N ASP A 285 9.16 -34.61 -0.64
CA ASP A 285 8.83 -34.52 0.78
C ASP A 285 7.57 -33.68 1.02
N LEU A 286 6.56 -34.28 1.65
CA LEU A 286 5.34 -33.58 2.03
C LEU A 286 5.61 -32.48 3.07
N VAL A 287 6.65 -32.63 3.88
CA VAL A 287 7.08 -31.61 4.86
C VAL A 287 7.50 -30.33 4.14
N PHE A 288 8.24 -30.44 3.02
CA PHE A 288 8.63 -29.27 2.24
C PHE A 288 7.40 -28.51 1.74
N TYR A 289 6.40 -29.19 1.15
CA TYR A 289 5.21 -28.52 0.66
C TYR A 289 4.39 -27.85 1.78
N ASN A 290 4.30 -28.47 2.96
CA ASN A 290 3.64 -27.85 4.11
C ASN A 290 4.38 -26.56 4.53
N ARG A 291 5.70 -26.64 4.72
CA ARG A 291 6.52 -25.47 5.08
C ARG A 291 6.46 -24.38 4.01
N PHE A 292 6.46 -24.77 2.73
CA PHE A 292 6.29 -23.87 1.59
C PHE A 292 4.94 -23.14 1.65
N GLN A 293 3.84 -23.86 1.89
CA GLN A 293 2.50 -23.28 2.02
C GLN A 293 2.40 -22.33 3.21
N GLN A 294 3.07 -22.62 4.33
CA GLN A 294 3.08 -21.73 5.50
C GLN A 294 3.89 -20.45 5.25
N VAL A 295 5.10 -20.57 4.70
CA VAL A 295 6.00 -19.43 4.50
C VAL A 295 5.62 -18.66 3.22
N VAL A 296 5.75 -19.30 2.06
CA VAL A 296 5.52 -18.64 0.76
C VAL A 296 4.03 -18.33 0.58
N GLY A 297 3.15 -19.26 0.99
CA GLY A 297 1.71 -19.03 0.92
C GLY A 297 1.26 -17.85 1.80
N GLY A 298 1.81 -17.73 3.01
CA GLY A 298 1.60 -16.57 3.87
C GLY A 298 2.12 -15.28 3.23
N MET A 299 3.34 -15.30 2.67
CA MET A 299 3.95 -14.13 2.01
C MET A 299 3.13 -13.60 0.83
N VAL A 300 2.47 -14.47 0.06
CA VAL A 300 1.64 -14.09 -1.10
C VAL A 300 0.52 -13.11 -0.74
N VAL A 301 0.03 -13.17 0.50
CA VAL A 301 -1.13 -12.40 0.97
C VAL A 301 -0.79 -11.35 2.03
N LEU A 302 0.50 -11.14 2.32
CA LEU A 302 0.93 -10.07 3.23
C LEU A 302 0.64 -8.70 2.61
N PHE A 303 0.19 -7.75 3.43
CA PHE A 303 0.01 -6.35 3.02
C PHE A 303 1.29 -5.52 3.15
N GLU A 304 2.24 -5.99 3.96
CA GLU A 304 3.58 -5.46 4.14
C GLU A 304 4.58 -6.60 4.35
N PRO A 305 5.81 -6.48 3.81
CA PRO A 305 6.83 -7.51 3.90
C PRO A 305 7.37 -7.60 5.34
N LEU A 306 7.60 -8.83 5.79
CA LEU A 306 8.11 -9.14 7.13
C LEU A 306 9.49 -9.78 7.04
N SER A 307 10.30 -9.60 8.08
CA SER A 307 11.56 -10.34 8.26
C SER A 307 11.28 -11.82 8.54
N SER A 308 12.24 -12.71 8.27
CA SER A 308 12.11 -14.13 8.62
C SER A 308 11.79 -14.35 10.09
N THR A 309 12.42 -13.59 10.99
CA THR A 309 12.12 -13.67 12.43
C THR A 309 10.68 -13.27 12.77
N SER A 310 10.15 -12.27 12.05
CA SER A 310 8.76 -11.82 12.21
C SER A 310 7.78 -12.82 11.61
N LEU A 311 8.12 -13.47 10.48
CA LEU A 311 7.34 -14.56 9.89
C LEU A 311 7.27 -15.76 10.84
N ASP A 312 8.41 -16.22 11.36
CA ASP A 312 8.51 -17.33 12.32
C ASP A 312 7.61 -17.09 13.54
N SER A 313 7.66 -15.87 14.08
CA SER A 313 6.88 -15.44 15.23
C SER A 313 5.38 -15.33 14.93
N LEU A 314 5.00 -14.64 13.85
CA LEU A 314 3.60 -14.40 13.49
C LEU A 314 2.88 -15.71 13.16
N PHE A 315 3.51 -16.57 12.34
CA PHE A 315 2.93 -17.85 11.94
C PHE A 315 3.14 -18.97 12.96
N LYS A 316 3.91 -18.71 14.03
CA LYS A 316 4.30 -19.70 15.05
C LYS A 316 4.90 -20.96 14.42
N LEU A 317 5.84 -20.76 13.50
CA LEU A 317 6.45 -21.85 12.76
C LEU A 317 7.27 -22.75 13.70
N SER A 318 7.19 -24.06 13.48
CA SER A 318 8.00 -25.05 14.21
C SER A 318 9.41 -25.24 13.64
N PHE A 319 9.77 -24.39 12.68
CA PHE A 319 11.03 -24.36 11.93
C PHE A 319 11.33 -22.91 11.54
N HIS A 320 12.55 -22.66 11.06
CA HIS A 320 12.93 -21.33 10.60
C HIS A 320 12.51 -21.10 9.15
N SER A 321 11.79 -20.00 8.87
CA SER A 321 11.37 -19.65 7.52
C SER A 321 12.55 -19.47 6.58
N ASP A 322 13.71 -19.08 7.10
CA ASP A 322 14.98 -18.98 6.37
C ASP A 322 15.38 -20.29 5.67
N ASP A 323 14.97 -21.45 6.17
CA ASP A 323 15.21 -22.73 5.49
C ASP A 323 14.52 -22.78 4.12
N ILE A 324 13.31 -22.21 4.01
CA ILE A 324 12.54 -22.11 2.76
C ILE A 324 13.00 -20.91 1.93
N VAL A 325 13.24 -19.77 2.57
CA VAL A 325 13.69 -18.56 1.87
C VAL A 325 15.05 -18.76 1.21
N SER A 326 16.00 -19.35 1.94
CA SER A 326 17.34 -19.64 1.43
C SER A 326 17.34 -20.70 0.31
N SER A 327 16.42 -21.66 0.36
CA SER A 327 16.30 -22.68 -0.68
C SER A 327 15.65 -22.15 -1.97
N LEU A 328 14.91 -21.03 -1.88
CA LEU A 328 14.19 -20.37 -2.97
C LEU A 328 14.77 -18.99 -3.35
N GLN A 329 16.07 -18.74 -3.14
CA GLN A 329 16.78 -17.49 -3.47
C GLN A 329 16.69 -17.03 -4.95
N SER A 330 16.14 -17.87 -5.83
CA SER A 330 15.88 -17.55 -7.23
C SER A 330 14.61 -16.75 -7.41
N PHE A 331 13.74 -16.78 -6.39
CA PHE A 331 12.43 -16.14 -6.36
C PHE A 331 12.28 -15.19 -5.19
N LEU A 332 13.00 -15.43 -4.08
CA LEU A 332 12.94 -14.66 -2.86
C LEU A 332 14.27 -13.96 -2.59
N GLN A 333 14.21 -12.78 -1.98
CA GLN A 333 15.40 -12.05 -1.53
C GLN A 333 15.14 -11.33 -0.20
N HIS A 334 16.21 -11.09 0.54
CA HIS A 334 16.20 -10.20 1.70
C HIS A 334 16.50 -8.77 1.25
N THR A 335 15.84 -7.80 1.86
CA THR A 335 16.14 -6.37 1.68
C THR A 335 17.29 -5.95 2.60
N ASP A 336 18.13 -5.02 2.15
CA ASP A 336 19.34 -4.64 2.89
C ASP A 336 19.05 -3.80 4.15
N GLU A 337 17.97 -3.00 4.17
CA GLU A 337 17.69 -2.04 5.26
C GLU A 337 16.99 -2.68 6.47
N GLN A 338 15.98 -3.51 6.23
CA GLN A 338 15.12 -4.07 7.29
C GLN A 338 15.19 -5.60 7.36
N ASN A 339 16.01 -6.23 6.51
CA ASN A 339 16.11 -7.68 6.38
C ASN A 339 14.74 -8.36 6.16
N THR A 340 13.82 -7.66 5.48
CA THR A 340 12.50 -8.20 5.13
C THR A 340 12.61 -9.13 3.94
N VAL A 341 11.76 -10.16 3.91
CA VAL A 341 11.74 -11.12 2.82
C VAL A 341 10.70 -10.69 1.79
N GLN A 342 11.11 -10.65 0.52
CA GLN A 342 10.25 -10.22 -0.58
C GLN A 342 10.39 -11.15 -1.79
N PHE A 343 9.37 -11.13 -2.65
CA PHE A 343 9.48 -11.71 -3.97
C PHE A 343 10.39 -10.83 -4.83
N ILE A 344 11.35 -11.44 -5.52
CA ILE A 344 12.21 -10.73 -6.48
C ILE A 344 11.35 -10.09 -7.59
N HIS A 345 10.22 -10.71 -7.90
CA HIS A 345 9.26 -10.14 -8.82
C HIS A 345 7.83 -10.66 -8.58
N PRO A 346 6.79 -9.79 -8.67
CA PRO A 346 5.40 -10.15 -8.41
C PRO A 346 4.83 -11.26 -9.31
N SER A 347 5.35 -11.43 -10.54
CA SER A 347 4.86 -12.47 -11.45
C SER A 347 4.98 -13.90 -10.92
N PHE A 348 5.87 -14.14 -9.94
CA PHE A 348 6.01 -15.44 -9.30
C PHE A 348 4.90 -15.70 -8.27
N SER A 349 4.55 -14.71 -7.42
CA SER A 349 3.43 -14.84 -6.48
C SER A 349 2.08 -14.92 -7.22
N GLU A 350 1.93 -14.18 -8.32
CA GLU A 350 0.79 -14.30 -9.25
C GLU A 350 0.70 -15.69 -9.86
N PHE A 351 1.82 -16.23 -10.34
CA PHE A 351 1.89 -17.59 -10.87
C PHE A 351 1.39 -18.61 -9.85
N LEU A 352 1.88 -18.54 -8.60
CA LEU A 352 1.50 -19.47 -7.54
C LEU A 352 0.02 -19.39 -7.15
N SER A 353 -0.60 -18.22 -7.29
CA SER A 353 -1.99 -17.98 -6.90
C SER A 353 -3.00 -18.31 -8.00
N ASP A 354 -2.55 -18.41 -9.24
CA ASP A 354 -3.42 -18.59 -10.40
C ASP A 354 -3.57 -20.08 -10.74
N LYS A 355 -4.81 -20.57 -10.72
CA LYS A 355 -5.15 -21.96 -11.02
C LYS A 355 -4.92 -22.34 -12.49
N THR A 356 -4.99 -21.40 -13.44
CA THR A 356 -4.73 -21.69 -14.85
C THR A 356 -3.23 -21.81 -15.11
N ARG A 357 -2.42 -21.00 -14.42
CA ARG A 357 -0.96 -20.95 -14.56
C ARG A 357 -0.25 -22.03 -13.73
N CYS A 358 -0.54 -22.14 -12.43
CA CYS A 358 0.03 -23.16 -11.54
C CYS A 358 -0.94 -24.34 -11.35
N LYS A 359 -0.78 -25.37 -12.19
CA LYS A 359 -1.61 -26.58 -12.12
C LYS A 359 -1.17 -27.59 -11.04
N ASN A 360 -0.02 -27.40 -10.40
CA ASN A 360 0.42 -28.27 -9.32
C ASN A 360 -0.29 -27.88 -8.01
N ASP A 361 -1.23 -28.72 -7.56
CA ASP A 361 -2.04 -28.45 -6.38
C ASP A 361 -1.24 -28.32 -5.06
N GLN A 362 -0.06 -28.93 -4.95
CA GLN A 362 0.78 -28.83 -3.74
C GLN A 362 1.54 -27.49 -3.66
N LEU A 363 1.83 -26.88 -4.82
CA LEU A 363 2.53 -25.60 -4.93
C LEU A 363 1.55 -24.43 -5.06
N ARG A 364 0.35 -24.67 -5.59
CA ARG A 364 -0.67 -23.64 -5.77
C ARG A 364 -1.08 -23.07 -4.41
N ILE A 365 -1.15 -21.75 -4.33
CA ILE A 365 -1.52 -21.00 -3.12
C ILE A 365 -2.98 -20.57 -3.23
N ASP A 366 -3.80 -21.00 -2.27
CA ASP A 366 -5.16 -20.50 -2.11
C ASP A 366 -5.13 -19.23 -1.25
N LYS A 367 -5.30 -18.06 -1.89
CA LYS A 367 -5.29 -16.76 -1.19
C LYS A 367 -6.37 -16.66 -0.11
N ASN A 368 -7.56 -17.23 -0.33
CA ASN A 368 -8.65 -17.14 0.64
C ASN A 368 -8.30 -17.92 1.91
N PHE A 369 -7.75 -19.13 1.73
CA PHE A 369 -7.24 -19.92 2.84
C PHE A 369 -6.12 -19.18 3.59
N GLN A 370 -5.15 -18.61 2.88
CA GLN A 370 -4.03 -17.92 3.51
C GLN A 370 -4.46 -16.62 4.23
N HIS A 371 -5.43 -15.87 3.70
CA HIS A 371 -6.04 -14.75 4.42
C HIS A 371 -6.75 -15.21 5.70
N SER A 372 -7.46 -16.34 5.68
CA SER A 372 -8.06 -16.90 6.90
C SER A 372 -7.00 -17.29 7.94
N VAL A 373 -5.88 -17.87 7.51
CA VAL A 373 -4.76 -18.21 8.38
C VAL A 373 -4.17 -16.95 9.01
N LEU A 374 -3.89 -15.92 8.21
CA LEU A 374 -3.32 -14.66 8.70
C LEU A 374 -4.27 -13.88 9.63
N ALA A 375 -5.57 -13.81 9.31
CA ALA A 375 -6.55 -13.19 10.21
C ALA A 375 -6.52 -13.85 11.59
N LYS A 376 -6.53 -15.19 11.62
CA LYS A 376 -6.41 -15.98 12.84
C LYS A 376 -5.10 -15.72 13.57
N THR A 377 -3.96 -15.82 12.90
CA THR A 377 -2.65 -15.65 13.55
C THR A 377 -2.47 -14.25 14.09
N CYS A 378 -2.94 -13.21 13.39
CA CYS A 378 -2.91 -11.83 13.88
C CYS A 378 -3.75 -11.67 15.16
N LEU A 379 -4.99 -12.18 15.17
CA LEU A 379 -5.87 -12.11 16.35
C LEU A 379 -5.27 -12.85 17.56
N VAL A 380 -4.73 -14.04 17.34
CA VAL A 380 -4.05 -14.83 18.38
C VAL A 380 -2.80 -14.11 18.88
N ARG A 381 -1.98 -13.54 17.97
CA ARG A 381 -0.77 -12.81 18.34
C ARG A 381 -1.08 -11.59 19.21
N MET A 382 -2.13 -10.86 18.85
CA MET A 382 -2.63 -9.74 19.65
C MET A 382 -3.12 -10.22 21.02
N HIS A 383 -3.90 -11.29 21.09
CA HIS A 383 -4.38 -11.82 22.37
C HIS A 383 -3.24 -12.22 23.32
N GLU A 384 -2.13 -12.75 22.80
CA GLU A 384 -0.99 -13.18 23.62
C GLU A 384 -0.10 -12.04 24.10
N MET A 385 0.05 -10.98 23.29
CA MET A 385 1.04 -9.93 23.56
C MET A 385 0.44 -8.64 24.11
N LEU A 386 -0.78 -8.30 23.72
CA LEU A 386 -1.38 -7.03 24.09
C LEU A 386 -1.67 -7.00 25.58
N LYS A 387 -1.22 -5.93 26.21
CA LYS A 387 -1.43 -5.66 27.63
C LYS A 387 -1.50 -4.16 27.85
N ARG A 388 -2.17 -3.76 28.93
CA ARG A 388 -2.21 -2.36 29.38
C ARG A 388 -0.80 -1.82 29.55
N ASN A 389 -0.57 -0.61 29.07
CA ASN A 389 0.67 0.14 29.24
C ASN A 389 1.89 -0.65 28.74
N ILE A 390 1.84 -1.15 27.50
CA ILE A 390 2.85 -2.09 26.96
C ILE A 390 4.27 -1.50 26.96
N CYS A 391 4.38 -0.17 26.85
CA CYS A 391 5.62 0.61 26.79
C CYS A 391 5.98 1.27 28.14
N ASP A 392 5.31 0.90 29.23
CA ASP A 392 5.60 1.38 30.60
C ASP A 392 5.65 2.92 30.70
N LEU A 393 4.63 3.59 30.16
CA LEU A 393 4.48 5.05 30.10
C LEU A 393 3.99 5.64 31.43
N ASP A 394 4.30 6.92 31.64
CA ASP A 394 3.75 7.73 32.73
C ASP A 394 2.34 8.22 32.36
N PRO A 395 1.29 7.95 33.17
CA PRO A 395 -0.08 8.41 32.89
C PRO A 395 -0.26 9.92 32.85
N LEU A 396 0.71 10.71 33.32
CA LEU A 396 0.63 12.17 33.33
C LEU A 396 1.17 12.83 32.05
N GLN A 397 1.75 12.06 31.13
CA GLN A 397 2.36 12.59 29.91
C GLN A 397 1.50 12.34 28.68
N LEU A 398 1.50 13.30 27.75
CA LEU A 398 0.95 13.09 26.41
C LEU A 398 1.92 12.23 25.58
N ASN A 399 1.39 11.48 24.61
CA ASN A 399 2.19 10.61 23.75
C ASN A 399 3.36 11.37 23.10
N GLY A 400 3.09 12.58 22.58
CA GLY A 400 4.07 13.43 21.90
C GLY A 400 5.08 14.14 22.81
N GLU A 401 4.94 14.03 24.14
CA GLU A 401 5.88 14.61 25.11
C GLU A 401 6.99 13.61 25.51
N ILE A 402 6.87 12.35 25.08
CA ILE A 402 7.73 11.25 25.51
C ILE A 402 8.93 11.15 24.56
N ILE A 403 10.11 11.51 25.08
CA ILE A 403 11.34 11.68 24.30
C ILE A 403 11.88 10.34 23.75
N ASP A 404 11.73 9.25 24.51
CA ASP A 404 12.27 7.92 24.20
C ASP A 404 11.21 6.96 23.59
N MET A 405 10.13 7.51 23.02
CA MET A 405 9.00 6.73 22.51
C MET A 405 9.42 5.71 21.44
N ASP A 406 10.22 6.11 20.45
CA ASP A 406 10.66 5.24 19.36
C ASP A 406 11.46 4.02 19.88
N GLU A 407 12.34 4.23 20.85
CA GLU A 407 13.13 3.16 21.47
C GLU A 407 12.23 2.16 22.21
N ARG A 408 11.20 2.66 22.90
CA ARG A 408 10.21 1.84 23.59
C ARG A 408 9.36 1.04 22.61
N ILE A 409 8.92 1.66 21.51
CA ILE A 409 8.16 0.98 20.45
C ILE A 409 8.99 -0.17 19.87
N ILE A 410 10.25 0.09 19.50
CA ILE A 410 11.16 -0.94 18.94
C ILE A 410 11.33 -2.10 19.92
N LYS A 411 11.44 -1.81 21.22
CA LYS A 411 11.70 -2.81 22.25
C LYS A 411 10.45 -3.62 22.63
N HIS A 412 9.27 -3.00 22.67
CA HIS A 412 8.06 -3.59 23.26
C HIS A 412 6.99 -3.99 22.23
N ILE A 413 7.03 -3.41 21.02
CA ILE A 413 6.04 -3.63 19.96
C ILE A 413 6.78 -4.13 18.70
N PRO A 414 7.13 -5.43 18.65
CA PRO A 414 7.90 -5.97 17.53
C PRO A 414 7.08 -5.94 16.23
N ARG A 415 7.76 -6.02 15.08
CA ARG A 415 7.16 -5.83 13.74
C ARG A 415 6.00 -6.76 13.42
N ASP A 416 6.05 -8.01 13.89
CA ASP A 416 4.96 -8.97 13.75
C ASP A 416 3.70 -8.56 14.54
N LEU A 417 3.87 -7.95 15.71
CA LEU A 417 2.76 -7.38 16.48
C LEU A 417 2.21 -6.12 15.81
N GLN A 418 3.08 -5.24 15.30
CA GLN A 418 2.65 -4.05 14.54
C GLN A 418 1.79 -4.46 13.34
N TYR A 419 2.27 -5.43 12.57
CA TYR A 419 1.54 -6.02 11.44
C TYR A 419 0.18 -6.59 11.88
N ALA A 420 0.17 -7.39 12.95
CA ALA A 420 -1.05 -7.99 13.46
C ALA A 420 -2.09 -6.93 13.87
N CYS A 421 -1.66 -5.83 14.51
CA CYS A 421 -2.54 -4.74 14.90
C CYS A 421 -3.07 -3.93 13.71
N GLN A 422 -2.32 -3.81 12.63
CA GLN A 422 -2.73 -3.04 11.45
C GLN A 422 -3.61 -3.84 10.49
N TYR A 423 -3.29 -5.10 10.23
CA TYR A 423 -3.77 -5.80 9.02
C TYR A 423 -4.78 -6.93 9.24
N TRP A 424 -5.10 -7.30 10.49
CA TRP A 424 -6.07 -8.38 10.77
C TRP A 424 -7.45 -8.13 10.14
N GLY A 425 -7.94 -6.88 10.20
CA GLY A 425 -9.21 -6.47 9.58
C GLY A 425 -9.18 -6.59 8.06
N TYR A 426 -8.07 -6.19 7.43
CA TYR A 426 -7.91 -6.29 5.97
C TYR A 426 -7.87 -7.74 5.49
N HIS A 427 -7.31 -8.67 6.29
CA HIS A 427 -7.38 -10.09 5.95
C HIS A 427 -8.81 -10.63 6.01
N ILE A 428 -9.59 -10.26 7.03
CA ILE A 428 -11.02 -10.58 7.11
C ILE A 428 -11.78 -9.99 5.92
N HIS A 429 -11.41 -8.77 5.54
CA HIS A 429 -12.00 -8.07 4.40
C HIS A 429 -11.83 -8.88 3.11
N SER A 430 -10.60 -9.32 2.84
CA SER A 430 -10.23 -10.06 1.62
C SER A 430 -10.85 -11.46 1.52
N MET A 431 -11.45 -11.97 2.58
CA MET A 431 -12.12 -13.27 2.57
C MET A 431 -13.54 -13.13 2.01
N PRO A 432 -13.97 -13.98 1.06
CA PRO A 432 -15.36 -13.98 0.59
C PRO A 432 -16.33 -14.42 1.69
N GLU A 433 -15.96 -15.46 2.44
CA GLU A 433 -16.74 -16.00 3.55
C GLU A 433 -15.89 -16.07 4.82
N LEU A 434 -16.52 -15.80 5.96
CA LEU A 434 -15.85 -15.81 7.25
C LEU A 434 -15.88 -17.21 7.88
N ASN A 435 -14.72 -17.70 8.31
CA ASN A 435 -14.62 -18.94 9.07
C ASN A 435 -15.14 -18.75 10.51
N ALA A 436 -15.87 -19.74 11.04
CA ALA A 436 -16.36 -19.77 12.42
C ALA A 436 -15.26 -19.57 13.48
N GLU A 437 -14.06 -20.10 13.27
CA GLU A 437 -12.95 -19.90 14.21
C GLU A 437 -12.50 -18.43 14.26
N VAL A 438 -12.37 -17.79 13.09
CA VAL A 438 -12.03 -16.37 13.01
C VAL A 438 -13.15 -15.53 13.62
N PHE A 439 -14.42 -15.91 13.41
CA PHE A 439 -15.57 -15.23 13.99
C PHE A 439 -15.52 -15.20 15.52
N GLU A 440 -15.22 -16.33 16.18
CA GLU A 440 -15.07 -16.35 17.64
C GLU A 440 -13.86 -15.54 18.11
N LEU A 441 -12.71 -15.61 17.43
CA LEU A 441 -11.54 -14.79 17.76
C LEU A 441 -11.81 -13.28 17.66
N VAL A 442 -12.66 -12.85 16.72
CA VAL A 442 -13.08 -11.44 16.63
C VAL A 442 -13.99 -11.05 17.79
N LYS A 443 -14.87 -11.95 18.25
CA LYS A 443 -15.66 -11.69 19.46
C LYS A 443 -14.77 -11.53 20.69
N ASP A 444 -13.84 -12.46 20.87
CA ASP A 444 -12.86 -12.42 21.96
C ASP A 444 -12.05 -11.12 21.90
N PHE A 445 -11.68 -10.69 20.68
CA PHE A 445 -11.00 -9.41 20.49
C PHE A 445 -11.82 -8.21 21.02
N PHE A 446 -13.09 -8.09 20.62
CA PHE A 446 -13.96 -7.00 21.09
C PHE A 446 -14.24 -7.07 22.59
N GLN A 447 -14.18 -8.26 23.19
CA GLN A 447 -14.40 -8.44 24.61
C GLN A 447 -13.14 -8.14 25.44
N ASP A 448 -11.96 -8.55 24.98
CA ASP A 448 -10.77 -8.61 25.83
C ASP A 448 -9.61 -7.72 25.40
N THR A 449 -9.40 -7.50 24.11
CA THR A 449 -8.15 -6.91 23.60
C THR A 449 -8.33 -5.56 22.94
N LEU A 450 -9.56 -5.14 22.63
CA LEU A 450 -9.88 -3.89 21.95
C LEU A 450 -9.16 -2.66 22.55
N LEU A 451 -9.20 -2.45 23.87
CA LEU A 451 -8.59 -1.26 24.46
C LEU A 451 -7.07 -1.24 24.32
N TYR A 452 -6.43 -2.40 24.47
CA TYR A 452 -4.99 -2.54 24.27
C TYR A 452 -4.63 -2.29 22.81
N TRP A 453 -5.46 -2.74 21.87
CA TRP A 453 -5.26 -2.49 20.45
C TRP A 453 -5.38 -0.99 20.10
N LEU A 454 -6.32 -0.27 20.70
CA LEU A 454 -6.43 1.19 20.56
C LEU A 454 -5.17 1.90 21.09
N GLU A 455 -4.63 1.44 22.23
CA GLU A 455 -3.36 1.91 22.77
C GLU A 455 -2.22 1.73 21.76
N ILE A 456 -2.04 0.53 21.19
CA ILE A 456 -0.95 0.30 20.21
C ILE A 456 -1.09 1.19 18.99
N LEU A 457 -2.27 1.26 18.38
CA LEU A 457 -2.46 2.06 17.16
C LEU A 457 -2.30 3.56 17.41
N SER A 458 -2.58 4.03 18.62
CA SER A 458 -2.24 5.39 19.00
C SER A 458 -0.73 5.60 19.17
N LEU A 459 0.00 4.67 19.80
CA LEU A 459 1.46 4.77 19.96
C LEU A 459 2.18 4.72 18.60
N LEU A 460 1.65 3.96 17.65
CA LEU A 460 2.20 3.89 16.28
C LEU A 460 1.77 5.07 15.40
N GLU A 461 0.96 6.01 15.91
CA GLU A 461 0.36 7.11 15.15
C GLU A 461 -0.49 6.63 13.95
N LYS A 462 -1.10 5.44 14.07
CA LYS A 462 -1.90 4.78 13.03
C LYS A 462 -3.39 4.81 13.36
N MET A 463 -3.88 5.93 13.89
CA MET A 463 -5.28 6.13 14.27
C MET A 463 -6.27 5.95 13.10
N GLY A 464 -5.82 6.11 11.84
CA GLY A 464 -6.64 5.84 10.66
C GLY A 464 -7.06 4.37 10.54
N PHE A 465 -6.17 3.43 10.89
CA PHE A 465 -6.42 1.99 10.83
C PHE A 465 -7.58 1.56 11.74
N ILE A 466 -7.80 2.27 12.85
CA ILE A 466 -8.86 1.98 13.80
C ILE A 466 -10.23 2.07 13.12
N LEU A 467 -10.51 3.23 12.51
CA LEU A 467 -11.82 3.48 11.89
C LEU A 467 -12.05 2.58 10.69
N GLU A 468 -11.01 2.37 9.88
CA GLU A 468 -11.09 1.49 8.71
C GLU A 468 -11.40 0.05 9.10
N THR A 469 -10.66 -0.50 10.07
CA THR A 469 -10.87 -1.86 10.56
C THR A 469 -12.25 -2.04 11.17
N LEU A 470 -12.71 -1.09 12.00
CA LEU A 470 -14.04 -1.17 12.61
C LEU A 470 -15.17 -1.10 11.56
N ASN A 471 -14.98 -0.37 10.47
CA ASN A 471 -15.97 -0.32 9.39
C ASN A 471 -15.98 -1.62 8.58
N ILE A 472 -14.81 -2.14 8.20
CA ILE A 472 -14.66 -3.43 7.52
C ILE A 472 -15.35 -4.55 8.30
N VAL A 473 -15.07 -4.63 9.60
CA VAL A 473 -15.63 -5.69 10.45
C VAL A 473 -17.12 -5.46 10.68
N HIS A 474 -17.59 -4.21 10.71
CA HIS A 474 -19.02 -3.93 10.84
C HIS A 474 -19.86 -4.55 9.72
N GLU A 475 -19.41 -4.47 8.47
CA GLU A 475 -20.12 -5.04 7.31
C GLU A 475 -20.29 -6.57 7.41
N LYS A 476 -19.35 -7.28 8.04
CA LYS A 476 -19.38 -8.75 8.16
C LYS A 476 -19.99 -9.24 9.47
N PHE A 477 -20.19 -8.36 10.45
CA PHE A 477 -20.56 -8.72 11.83
C PHE A 477 -21.74 -7.89 12.38
N GLU A 478 -22.63 -7.40 11.51
CA GLU A 478 -23.72 -6.44 11.82
C GLU A 478 -24.52 -6.74 13.11
N LEU A 479 -24.64 -8.00 13.51
CA LEU A 479 -25.41 -8.43 14.69
C LEU A 479 -24.66 -8.32 16.03
N LEU A 480 -23.37 -7.94 16.03
CA LEU A 480 -22.59 -7.84 17.27
C LEU A 480 -22.81 -6.47 17.95
N ILE A 481 -23.75 -6.40 18.90
CA ILE A 481 -24.10 -5.16 19.60
C ILE A 481 -22.87 -4.51 20.27
N LEU A 482 -21.97 -5.31 20.84
CA LEU A 482 -20.73 -4.81 21.47
C LEU A 482 -19.82 -4.08 20.47
N MET A 483 -19.81 -4.46 19.19
CA MET A 483 -18.98 -3.81 18.17
C MET A 483 -19.55 -2.44 17.81
N GLU A 484 -20.87 -2.34 17.65
CA GLU A 484 -21.52 -1.04 17.41
C GLU A 484 -21.31 -0.09 18.60
N ASP A 485 -21.37 -0.62 19.81
CA ASP A 485 -21.07 0.11 21.04
C ASP A 485 -19.60 0.55 21.13
N SER A 486 -18.68 -0.32 20.69
CA SER A 486 -17.24 -0.06 20.58
C SER A 486 -16.92 1.05 19.58
N LYS A 487 -17.60 1.07 18.42
CA LYS A 487 -17.48 2.15 17.44
C LYS A 487 -17.84 3.49 18.06
N LYS A 488 -18.97 3.56 18.79
CA LYS A 488 -19.41 4.79 19.47
C LYS A 488 -18.39 5.27 20.51
N PHE A 489 -17.81 4.35 21.28
CA PHE A 489 -16.71 4.68 22.20
C PHE A 489 -15.51 5.30 21.46
N VAL A 490 -15.04 4.64 20.40
CA VAL A 490 -13.91 5.13 19.60
C VAL A 490 -14.22 6.49 18.98
N TYR A 491 -15.39 6.69 18.37
CA TYR A 491 -15.78 7.97 17.78
C TYR A 491 -15.81 9.09 18.82
N LYS A 492 -16.37 8.82 20.02
CA LYS A 492 -16.49 9.83 21.07
C LYS A 492 -15.13 10.26 21.62
N PHE A 493 -14.18 9.32 21.74
CA PHE A 493 -12.89 9.55 22.38
C PHE A 493 -11.70 9.58 21.40
N TYR A 494 -11.94 9.57 20.10
CA TYR A 494 -10.91 9.42 19.05
C TYR A 494 -9.69 10.33 19.26
N HIS A 495 -9.92 11.62 19.46
CA HIS A 495 -8.85 12.59 19.67
C HIS A 495 -8.06 12.34 20.97
N LEU A 496 -8.77 12.03 22.05
CA LEU A 496 -8.16 11.74 23.35
C LEU A 496 -7.29 10.48 23.26
N ILE A 497 -7.81 9.42 22.64
CA ILE A 497 -7.08 8.16 22.39
C ILE A 497 -5.77 8.46 21.68
N GLY A 498 -5.81 9.26 20.60
CA GLY A 498 -4.62 9.60 19.80
C GLY A 498 -3.58 10.46 20.53
N GLN A 499 -4.01 11.30 21.48
CA GLN A 499 -3.12 12.21 22.20
C GLN A 499 -2.49 11.60 23.45
N SER A 500 -3.21 10.72 24.15
CA SER A 500 -2.69 10.04 25.34
C SER A 500 -3.35 8.68 25.53
N THR A 501 -2.55 7.62 25.39
CA THR A 501 -3.06 6.24 25.37
C THR A 501 -3.56 5.77 26.73
N LEU A 502 -2.92 6.17 27.83
CA LEU A 502 -3.33 5.74 29.17
C LEU A 502 -4.68 6.33 29.59
N HIS A 503 -5.06 7.47 29.00
CA HIS A 503 -6.37 8.07 29.20
C HIS A 503 -7.52 7.27 28.57
N ILE A 504 -7.26 6.25 27.75
CA ILE A 504 -8.26 5.23 27.38
C ILE A 504 -8.87 4.62 28.65
N TYR A 505 -8.03 4.24 29.62
CA TYR A 505 -8.46 3.52 30.81
C TYR A 505 -8.92 4.49 31.91
N ASP A 506 -8.15 5.56 32.14
CA ASP A 506 -8.36 6.41 33.31
C ASP A 506 -9.43 7.47 33.07
N SER A 507 -9.61 7.92 31.81
CA SER A 507 -10.59 8.95 31.45
C SER A 507 -11.72 8.41 30.59
N ALA A 508 -11.45 7.87 29.40
CA ALA A 508 -12.50 7.50 28.45
C ALA A 508 -13.50 6.50 29.05
N LEU A 509 -13.02 5.43 29.70
CA LEU A 509 -13.89 4.47 30.40
C LEU A 509 -14.72 5.07 31.54
N ALA A 510 -14.20 6.08 32.25
CA ALA A 510 -14.92 6.72 33.34
C ALA A 510 -16.12 7.54 32.81
N PHE A 511 -16.01 8.06 31.59
CA PHE A 511 -17.06 8.84 30.91
C PHE A 511 -17.90 8.02 29.92
N THR A 512 -17.62 6.72 29.74
CA THR A 512 -18.47 5.82 28.96
C THR A 512 -19.84 5.67 29.64
N PRO A 513 -20.95 5.70 28.87
CA PRO A 513 -22.28 5.61 29.46
C PRO A 513 -22.55 4.26 30.14
N GLN A 514 -23.20 4.28 31.31
CA GLN A 514 -23.20 3.14 32.23
C GLN A 514 -24.12 1.97 31.85
N GLN A 515 -25.10 2.17 30.97
CA GLN A 515 -26.04 1.12 30.55
C GLN A 515 -25.68 0.51 29.20
N THR A 516 -24.45 0.72 28.72
CA THR A 516 -24.00 0.17 27.45
C THR A 516 -23.21 -1.12 27.68
N ILE A 517 -23.29 -2.04 26.72
CA ILE A 517 -22.62 -3.36 26.82
C ILE A 517 -21.10 -3.17 26.92
N PHE A 518 -20.55 -2.18 26.24
CA PHE A 518 -19.13 -1.82 26.33
C PHE A 518 -18.74 -1.44 27.76
N TYR A 519 -19.54 -0.61 28.43
CA TYR A 519 -19.28 -0.25 29.82
C TYR A 519 -19.35 -1.47 30.73
N GLU A 520 -20.38 -2.31 30.58
CA GLU A 520 -20.51 -3.55 31.36
C GLU A 520 -19.30 -4.48 31.17
N ASN A 521 -18.84 -4.61 29.92
CA ASN A 521 -17.72 -5.48 29.55
C ASN A 521 -16.37 -4.99 30.10
N PHE A 522 -16.10 -3.69 30.07
CA PHE A 522 -14.78 -3.13 30.37
C PHE A 522 -14.67 -2.47 31.74
N SER A 523 -15.75 -1.93 32.29
CA SER A 523 -15.67 -1.07 33.48
C SER A 523 -15.31 -1.80 34.78
N CYS A 524 -15.47 -3.12 34.83
CA CYS A 524 -15.15 -3.96 35.98
C CYS A 524 -13.74 -4.56 35.91
N LYS A 525 -13.06 -4.46 34.76
CA LYS A 525 -11.75 -5.10 34.54
C LYS A 525 -10.60 -4.37 35.24
N TRP A 526 -10.78 -3.10 35.61
CA TRP A 526 -9.72 -2.27 36.19
C TRP A 526 -10.20 -1.41 37.36
N GLU A 527 -9.28 -1.15 38.28
CA GLU A 527 -9.49 -0.21 39.36
C GLU A 527 -9.54 1.22 38.80
N LYS A 528 -10.63 1.93 39.08
CA LYS A 528 -10.87 3.27 38.53
C LYS A 528 -10.20 4.31 39.41
N TYR A 529 -9.23 5.05 38.85
CA TYR A 529 -8.63 6.21 39.52
C TYR A 529 -9.54 7.43 39.51
N VAL A 530 -10.46 7.51 38.53
CA VAL A 530 -11.44 8.59 38.39
C VAL A 530 -12.85 8.04 38.54
N LYS A 531 -13.66 8.67 39.41
CA LYS A 531 -15.09 8.38 39.55
C LYS A 531 -15.90 9.62 39.27
N VAL A 532 -16.75 9.55 38.25
CA VAL A 532 -17.73 10.61 37.98
C VAL A 532 -18.84 10.52 39.02
N LEU A 533 -19.13 11.63 39.72
CA LEU A 533 -20.15 11.67 40.77
C LEU A 533 -21.50 12.16 40.26
N ASN A 534 -21.51 13.05 39.26
CA ASN A 534 -22.70 13.65 38.66
C ASN A 534 -22.52 13.81 37.15
N GLY A 535 -23.61 13.77 36.38
CA GLY A 535 -23.59 14.04 34.93
C GLY A 535 -23.18 12.85 34.05
N ILE A 536 -23.20 11.62 34.58
CA ILE A 536 -22.90 10.42 33.80
C ILE A 536 -24.05 10.16 32.82
N LEU A 537 -23.70 9.98 31.56
CA LEU A 537 -24.65 9.53 30.55
C LEU A 537 -25.05 8.08 30.84
N LEU A 538 -26.33 7.76 30.70
CA LEU A 538 -26.80 6.38 30.84
C LEU A 538 -26.63 5.61 29.54
N GLN A 539 -26.85 6.25 28.40
CA GLN A 539 -26.67 5.70 27.06
C GLN A 539 -25.85 6.67 26.20
N TRP A 540 -25.33 6.20 25.07
CA TRP A 540 -24.73 7.11 24.09
C TRP A 540 -25.74 8.15 23.66
N SER A 541 -25.35 9.41 23.81
CA SER A 541 -26.13 10.53 23.31
C SER A 541 -26.22 10.43 21.78
N THR A 542 -27.42 10.56 21.22
CA THR A 542 -27.61 10.79 19.78
C THR A 542 -27.07 12.15 19.35
N LEU A 543 -26.93 13.07 20.30
CA LEU A 543 -26.28 14.36 20.16
C LEU A 543 -24.77 14.15 20.29
N ILE A 544 -24.06 14.16 19.17
CA ILE A 544 -22.60 14.00 19.11
C ILE A 544 -21.91 15.31 19.54
N THR A 545 -22.41 16.43 19.05
CA THR A 545 -21.89 17.78 19.29
C THR A 545 -23.02 18.83 19.23
N VAL A 546 -22.81 20.00 19.84
CA VAL A 546 -23.76 21.13 19.82
C VAL A 546 -23.09 22.37 19.27
N CYS A 547 -23.72 23.00 18.28
CA CYS A 547 -23.28 24.27 17.71
C CYS A 547 -24.08 25.41 18.36
N GLU A 548 -23.50 26.08 19.37
CA GLU A 548 -24.13 27.21 20.06
C GLU A 548 -23.52 28.53 19.62
N GLY A 549 -24.36 29.46 19.14
CA GLY A 549 -23.90 30.80 18.74
C GLY A 549 -24.89 31.61 17.91
N HIS A 550 -25.94 30.98 17.35
CA HIS A 550 -27.06 31.70 16.78
C HIS A 550 -27.97 32.28 17.87
N HIS A 551 -28.48 33.49 17.63
CA HIS A 551 -29.35 34.24 18.55
C HIS A 551 -30.82 34.17 18.17
N ASP A 552 -31.14 33.49 17.06
CA ASP A 552 -32.50 33.24 16.59
C ASP A 552 -32.56 31.87 15.87
N ARG A 553 -33.74 31.50 15.38
CA ARG A 553 -34.02 30.23 14.72
C ARG A 553 -33.14 30.01 13.50
N VAL A 554 -32.38 28.92 13.55
CA VAL A 554 -31.64 28.37 12.41
C VAL A 554 -32.62 27.91 11.33
N THR A 555 -32.44 28.41 10.11
CA THR A 555 -33.32 28.18 8.96
C THR A 555 -32.74 27.18 7.97
N CYS A 556 -31.42 27.04 7.92
CA CYS A 556 -30.73 26.13 7.02
C CYS A 556 -29.41 25.64 7.61
N VAL A 557 -29.00 24.46 7.17
CA VAL A 557 -27.73 23.83 7.55
C VAL A 557 -27.21 23.03 6.36
N ALA A 558 -25.90 23.03 6.15
CA ALA A 558 -25.24 22.19 5.17
C ALA A 558 -23.87 21.74 5.68
N PHE A 559 -23.48 20.52 5.31
CA PHE A 559 -22.10 20.04 5.50
C PHE A 559 -21.22 20.52 4.35
N SER A 560 -19.93 20.73 4.64
CA SER A 560 -18.91 20.79 3.60
C SER A 560 -18.82 19.44 2.87
N PRO A 561 -18.37 19.40 1.60
CA PRO A 561 -18.31 18.15 0.82
C PRO A 561 -17.45 17.04 1.44
N ASP A 562 -16.48 17.40 2.27
CA ASP A 562 -15.60 16.50 3.03
C ASP A 562 -16.12 16.19 4.45
N GLY A 563 -17.26 16.76 4.85
CA GLY A 563 -17.89 16.59 6.15
C GLY A 563 -17.14 17.20 7.33
N SER A 564 -16.07 17.97 7.10
CA SER A 564 -15.23 18.56 8.15
C SER A 564 -15.86 19.79 8.80
N GLN A 565 -16.74 20.49 8.07
CA GLN A 565 -17.36 21.73 8.51
C GLN A 565 -18.88 21.70 8.31
N ILE A 566 -19.57 22.50 9.12
CA ILE A 566 -20.99 22.76 8.99
C ILE A 566 -21.15 24.25 8.77
N VAL A 567 -21.98 24.66 7.81
CA VAL A 567 -22.47 26.03 7.72
C VAL A 567 -23.93 26.05 8.12
N SER A 568 -24.33 27.06 8.90
CA SER A 568 -25.72 27.29 9.26
C SER A 568 -26.11 28.74 9.03
N GLY A 569 -27.37 28.95 8.63
CA GLY A 569 -27.98 30.28 8.53
C GLY A 569 -29.17 30.41 9.45
N SER A 570 -29.37 31.61 9.99
CA SER A 570 -30.38 31.90 11.00
C SER A 570 -31.13 33.20 10.73
N HIS A 571 -32.32 33.34 11.33
CA HIS A 571 -33.07 34.58 11.38
C HIS A 571 -32.37 35.71 12.15
N ASP A 572 -31.26 35.43 12.85
CA ASP A 572 -30.41 36.44 13.48
C ASP A 572 -29.57 37.25 12.46
N THR A 573 -29.81 37.06 11.15
CA THR A 573 -29.13 37.73 10.03
C THR A 573 -27.65 37.38 9.90
N THR A 574 -27.26 36.20 10.41
CA THR A 574 -25.89 35.69 10.32
C THR A 574 -25.80 34.30 9.68
N LEU A 575 -24.66 34.05 9.04
CA LEU A 575 -24.19 32.71 8.72
C LEU A 575 -23.03 32.35 9.67
N CYS A 576 -23.09 31.17 10.28
CA CYS A 576 -22.03 30.66 11.13
C CYS A 576 -21.39 29.42 10.50
N LEU A 577 -20.08 29.31 10.65
CA LEU A 577 -19.30 28.15 10.25
C LEU A 577 -18.88 27.40 11.51
N TRP A 578 -18.96 26.08 11.49
CA TRP A 578 -18.66 25.21 12.62
C TRP A 578 -17.72 24.11 12.20
N ASP A 579 -16.85 23.70 13.12
CA ASP A 579 -16.12 22.46 12.99
C ASP A 579 -17.10 21.30 13.26
N ALA A 580 -17.26 20.40 12.29
CA ALA A 580 -18.27 19.34 12.34
C ALA A 580 -18.03 18.33 13.48
N LYS A 581 -16.79 18.22 13.95
CA LYS A 581 -16.40 17.27 15.01
C LYS A 581 -16.63 17.85 16.40
N SER A 582 -16.16 19.07 16.63
CA SER A 582 -16.18 19.73 17.94
C SER A 582 -17.42 20.60 18.18
N GLY A 583 -18.14 20.99 17.12
CA GLY A 583 -19.24 21.96 17.21
C GLY A 583 -18.77 23.39 17.50
N ALA A 584 -17.45 23.62 17.53
CA ALA A 584 -16.89 24.94 17.79
C ALA A 584 -17.08 25.88 16.59
N ALA A 585 -17.38 27.14 16.86
CA ALA A 585 -17.48 28.17 15.83
C ALA A 585 -16.10 28.41 15.18
N ILE A 586 -16.05 28.38 13.85
CA ILE A 586 -14.87 28.70 13.06
C ILE A 586 -14.97 30.16 12.64
N GLY A 587 -14.27 31.03 13.37
CA GLY A 587 -14.25 32.47 13.10
C GLY A 587 -15.51 33.20 13.58
N GLU A 588 -15.66 34.45 13.13
CA GLU A 588 -16.78 35.31 13.50
C GLU A 588 -17.99 35.08 12.58
N PRO A 589 -19.23 35.24 13.09
CA PRO A 589 -20.45 35.15 12.28
C PRO A 589 -20.41 36.10 11.08
N LEU A 590 -20.69 35.58 9.89
CA LEU A 590 -20.77 36.35 8.65
C LEU A 590 -22.09 37.13 8.63
N LYS A 591 -22.03 38.45 8.45
CA LYS A 591 -23.17 39.37 8.51
C LYS A 591 -23.52 39.93 7.15
N GLY A 592 -24.80 40.28 6.94
CA GLY A 592 -25.30 40.95 5.73
C GLY A 592 -26.16 40.07 4.82
N HIS A 593 -26.76 39.01 5.37
CA HIS A 593 -27.61 38.05 4.68
C HIS A 593 -29.04 38.03 5.21
#